data_AF-A0A8H2JLP2-F1
#
_entry.id   AF-A0A8H2JLP2-F1
#
_cell.length_a   1.000
_cell.length_b   1.000
_cell.length_c   1.000
_cell.angle_alpha   90.00
_cell.angle_beta   90.00
_cell.angle_gamma   90.00
#
_symmetry.space_group_name_H-M   'P 1'
#
loop_
_entity.id
_entity.type
_entity.pdbx_description
1 polymer ?
#
loop_
_entity_poly.entity_id
_entity_poly.type
_entity_poly.pdbx_seq_one_letter_code
_entity_poly.pdbx_strand_id
1 'polypeptide(L)'
;MSNKKKDKKKEIKPKNKVIKIRLNEDVYNQFIELKTLNKFATWQDVLIHLHDDRTSYRKVLVDETGHSLKLVNHLQKIGINLNQIAKIANQNKQIDDRDLKEVNDFRRESIKVKNYFCKKVIPNFKIRSKK
;
A
#
# COMPACT_ATOMS: atom_id res chain seq x y z
N MET A 1 22.56 45.69 -57.03
CA MET A 1 21.64 45.93 -55.89
C MET A 1 20.46 44.97 -56.05
N SER A 2 19.94 44.19 -55.10
CA SER A 2 20.21 43.96 -53.68
C SER A 2 19.62 42.57 -53.37
N ASN A 3 20.39 41.66 -52.78
CA ASN A 3 19.93 40.32 -52.39
C ASN A 3 19.08 40.43 -51.12
N LYS A 4 17.75 40.34 -51.25
CA LYS A 4 16.84 40.22 -50.10
C LYS A 4 17.01 38.84 -49.45
N LYS A 5 17.87 38.75 -48.43
CA LYS A 5 17.86 37.63 -47.47
C LYS A 5 16.56 37.69 -46.69
N LYS A 6 15.71 36.68 -46.86
CA LYS A 6 14.54 36.44 -46.00
C LYS A 6 15.05 35.93 -44.65
N ASP A 7 15.00 36.78 -43.63
CA ASP A 7 15.23 36.37 -42.25
C ASP A 7 14.07 35.47 -41.78
N LYS A 8 14.33 34.16 -41.71
CA LYS A 8 13.46 33.21 -41.01
C LYS A 8 13.62 33.48 -39.50
N LYS A 9 12.63 34.15 -38.88
CA LYS A 9 12.49 34.18 -37.42
C LYS A 9 12.48 32.75 -36.88
N LYS A 10 13.54 32.35 -36.17
CA LYS A 10 13.56 31.09 -35.43
C LYS A 10 12.57 31.21 -34.27
N GLU A 11 11.55 30.36 -34.23
CA GLU A 11 10.68 30.23 -33.08
C GLU A 11 11.50 29.84 -31.84
N ILE A 12 11.58 30.74 -30.87
CA ILE A 12 12.22 30.47 -29.58
C ILE A 12 11.24 29.62 -28.78
N LYS A 13 11.40 28.30 -28.81
CA LYS A 13 10.64 27.40 -27.93
C LYS A 13 10.88 27.82 -26.47
N PRO A 14 9.84 27.83 -25.61
CA PRO A 14 10.01 28.17 -24.21
C PRO A 14 11.05 27.23 -23.60
N LYS A 15 12.07 27.79 -22.95
CA LYS A 15 13.11 27.00 -22.29
C LYS A 15 12.45 26.19 -21.18
N ASN A 16 12.47 24.87 -21.32
CA ASN A 16 12.04 23.97 -20.25
C ASN A 16 12.87 24.27 -18.99
N LYS A 17 12.19 24.55 -17.88
CA LYS A 17 12.85 24.70 -16.58
C LYS A 17 13.16 23.30 -16.05
N VAL A 18 14.40 23.06 -15.63
CA VAL A 18 14.87 21.75 -15.15
C VAL A 18 15.23 21.85 -13.68
N ILE A 19 14.67 20.96 -12.87
CA ILE A 19 15.03 20.78 -11.47
C ILE A 19 15.88 19.51 -11.37
N LYS A 20 17.07 19.61 -10.77
CA LYS A 20 17.95 18.46 -10.49
C LYS A 20 17.92 18.17 -8.99
N ILE A 21 17.50 16.97 -8.63
CA ILE A 21 17.46 16.52 -7.23
C ILE A 21 18.54 15.46 -7.05
N ARG A 22 19.39 15.63 -6.03
CA ARG A 22 20.36 14.61 -5.61
C ARG A 22 19.76 13.83 -4.45
N LEU A 23 19.72 12.51 -4.58
CA LEU A 23 19.18 11.61 -3.58
C LEU A 23 20.31 10.71 -3.07
N ASN A 24 20.24 10.34 -1.80
CA ASN A 24 21.00 9.20 -1.31
C ASN A 24 20.35 7.90 -1.80
N GLU A 25 21.05 6.78 -1.68
CA GLU A 25 20.62 5.50 -2.24
C GLU A 25 19.29 5.01 -1.62
N ASP A 26 19.10 5.22 -0.32
CA ASP A 26 17.86 4.88 0.37
C ASP A 26 16.64 5.64 -0.17
N VAL A 27 16.75 6.96 -0.33
CA VAL A 27 15.65 7.78 -0.83
C VAL A 27 15.42 7.51 -2.32
N TYR A 28 16.49 7.24 -3.08
CA TYR A 28 16.38 6.83 -4.47
C TYR A 28 15.58 5.53 -4.64
N ASN A 29 15.85 4.52 -3.81
CA ASN A 29 15.13 3.26 -3.82
C ASN A 29 13.65 3.44 -3.46
N GLN A 30 13.35 4.30 -2.48
CA GLN A 30 11.96 4.66 -2.16
C GLN A 30 11.26 5.28 -3.37
N PHE A 31 11.90 6.22 -4.07
CA PHE A 31 11.32 6.83 -5.28
C PHE A 31 11.00 5.77 -6.35
N ILE A 32 11.89 4.81 -6.59
CA ILE A 32 11.66 3.70 -7.53
C ILE A 32 10.45 2.85 -7.10
N GLU A 33 10.37 2.48 -5.83
CA GLU A 33 9.23 1.72 -5.31
C GLU A 33 7.93 2.51 -5.53
N LEU A 34 7.91 3.80 -5.20
CA LEU A 34 6.73 4.66 -5.37
C LEU A 34 6.27 4.77 -6.81
N LYS A 35 7.22 4.93 -7.73
CA LYS A 35 6.95 4.99 -9.17
C LYS A 35 6.33 3.68 -9.67
N THR A 36 6.87 2.55 -9.20
CA THR A 36 6.49 1.20 -9.64
C THR A 36 5.11 0.81 -9.11
N LEU A 37 4.86 1.01 -7.82
CA LEU A 37 3.61 0.66 -7.16
C LEU A 37 2.41 1.38 -7.75
N ASN A 38 2.57 2.67 -8.06
CA ASN A 38 1.50 3.51 -8.60
C ASN A 38 1.50 3.58 -10.14
N LYS A 39 2.39 2.85 -10.81
CA LYS A 39 2.54 2.84 -12.28
C LYS A 39 2.68 4.23 -12.89
N PHE A 40 3.41 5.12 -12.21
CA PHE A 40 3.65 6.48 -12.72
C PHE A 40 4.53 6.44 -13.97
N ALA A 41 4.11 7.15 -15.02
CA ALA A 41 4.87 7.24 -16.27
C ALA A 41 6.15 8.07 -16.07
N THR A 42 6.05 9.19 -15.33
CA THR A 42 7.15 10.13 -15.15
C THR A 42 7.48 10.40 -13.69
N TRP A 43 8.70 10.86 -13.43
CA TRP A 43 9.09 11.33 -12.09
C TRP A 43 8.35 12.59 -11.64
N GLN A 44 7.83 13.36 -12.60
CA GLN A 44 7.01 14.53 -12.30
C GLN A 44 5.68 14.11 -11.65
N ASP A 45 5.07 13.02 -12.13
CA ASP A 45 3.83 12.49 -11.55
C ASP A 45 4.05 12.02 -10.11
N VAL A 46 5.20 11.39 -9.82
CA VAL A 46 5.61 10.99 -8.46
C VAL A 46 5.69 12.20 -7.54
N LEU A 47 6.33 13.28 -8.00
CA LEU A 47 6.53 14.50 -7.21
C LEU A 47 5.22 15.26 -6.97
N ILE A 48 4.35 15.36 -7.99
CA ILE A 48 3.02 15.98 -7.85
C ILE A 48 2.18 15.19 -6.86
N HIS A 49 2.21 13.86 -6.94
CA HIS A 49 1.52 12.99 -6.01
C HIS A 49 2.03 13.17 -4.57
N LEU A 50 3.35 13.20 -4.35
CA LEU A 50 3.93 13.43 -3.02
C LEU A 50 3.60 14.81 -2.43
N HIS A 51 3.29 15.79 -3.27
CA HIS A 51 2.91 17.14 -2.84
C HIS A 51 1.40 17.25 -2.57
N ASP A 52 0.58 16.31 -3.03
CA ASP A 52 -0.87 16.34 -2.78
C ASP A 52 -1.17 15.77 -1.38
N ASP A 53 -1.36 16.68 -0.41
CA ASP A 53 -1.68 16.38 1.00
C ASP A 53 -2.91 15.45 1.19
N ARG A 54 -3.73 15.28 0.15
CA ARG A 54 -4.89 14.38 0.17
C ARG A 54 -4.54 12.92 -0.11
N THR A 55 -3.34 12.63 -0.59
CA THR A 55 -2.92 11.27 -0.95
C THR A 55 -2.12 10.62 0.18
N SER A 56 -2.85 10.12 1.18
CA SER A 56 -2.24 9.29 2.22
C SER A 56 -1.82 7.94 1.66
N TYR A 57 -0.54 7.59 1.80
CA TYR A 57 -0.02 6.26 1.50
C TYR A 57 -0.67 5.23 2.42
N ARG A 58 -1.50 4.34 1.88
CA ARG A 58 -1.64 2.99 2.47
C ARG A 58 -0.63 2.10 1.80
N LYS A 59 0.50 1.89 2.47
CA LYS A 59 1.38 0.75 2.22
C LYS A 59 0.58 -0.52 2.54
N VAL A 60 -0.22 -0.99 1.59
CA VAL A 60 -0.85 -2.30 1.72
C VAL A 60 0.25 -3.29 1.40
N LEU A 61 0.86 -3.83 2.46
CA LEU A 61 1.78 -4.96 2.40
C LEU A 61 0.97 -6.19 1.95
N VAL A 62 0.67 -6.28 0.66
CA VAL A 62 0.11 -7.47 0.04
C VAL A 62 1.31 -8.33 -0.37
N ASP A 63 1.33 -9.59 0.07
CA ASP A 63 2.23 -10.58 -0.52
C ASP A 63 2.00 -10.68 -2.04
N GLU A 64 3.03 -11.06 -2.81
CA GLU A 64 2.95 -11.16 -4.27
C GLU A 64 1.77 -12.00 -4.78
N THR A 65 1.27 -12.93 -3.96
CA THR A 65 0.16 -13.84 -4.27
C THR A 65 -1.22 -13.34 -3.85
N GLY A 66 -1.34 -12.20 -3.16
CA GLY A 66 -2.61 -11.67 -2.65
C GLY A 66 -3.22 -12.46 -1.50
N HIS A 67 -2.51 -13.44 -0.94
CA HIS A 67 -2.97 -14.30 0.14
C HIS A 67 -3.21 -13.50 1.43
N SER A 68 -2.42 -12.47 1.70
CA SER A 68 -2.57 -11.56 2.84
C SER A 68 -3.93 -10.87 2.82
N LEU A 69 -4.35 -10.39 1.65
CA LEU A 69 -5.67 -9.76 1.50
C LEU A 69 -6.81 -10.76 1.72
N LYS A 70 -6.67 -12.00 1.23
CA LYS A 70 -7.64 -13.07 1.48
C LYS A 70 -7.77 -13.37 2.98
N LEU A 71 -6.65 -13.38 3.72
CA LEU A 71 -6.64 -13.60 5.15
C LEU A 71 -7.26 -12.44 5.94
N VAL A 72 -7.03 -11.18 5.54
CA VAL A 72 -7.69 -10.01 6.15
C VAL A 72 -9.21 -10.08 5.94
N ASN A 73 -9.65 -10.37 4.71
CA ASN A 73 -11.07 -10.53 4.40
C ASN A 73 -11.70 -11.69 5.21
N HIS A 74 -10.95 -12.77 5.42
CA HIS A 74 -11.39 -13.89 6.26
C HIS A 74 -11.55 -13.47 7.73
N LEU A 75 -10.58 -12.74 8.30
CA LEU A 75 -10.68 -12.20 9.65
C LEU A 75 -11.88 -11.24 9.81
N GLN A 76 -12.17 -10.44 8.79
CA GLN A 76 -13.33 -9.55 8.82
C GLN A 76 -14.64 -10.34 8.89
N LYS A 77 -14.76 -11.43 8.13
CA LYS A 77 -15.94 -12.33 8.21
C LYS A 77 -16.06 -12.98 9.59
N ILE A 78 -14.95 -13.44 10.16
CA ILE A 78 -14.92 -13.97 11.54
C ILE A 78 -15.46 -12.93 12.53
N GLY A 79 -15.01 -11.66 12.43
CA GLY A 79 -15.47 -10.59 13.31
C GLY A 79 -16.97 -10.31 13.20
N ILE A 80 -17.54 -10.36 11.99
CA ILE A 80 -18.98 -10.21 11.76
C ILE A 80 -19.75 -11.35 12.44
N ASN A 81 -19.30 -12.60 12.28
CA ASN A 81 -19.95 -13.76 12.87
C ASN A 81 -19.87 -13.75 14.40
N LEU A 82 -18.72 -13.39 14.97
CA LEU A 82 -18.56 -13.21 16.42
C LEU A 82 -19.51 -12.15 16.98
N ASN A 83 -19.71 -11.04 16.25
CA ASN A 83 -20.67 -10.01 16.63
C ASN A 83 -22.12 -10.51 16.60
N GLN A 84 -22.47 -11.40 15.66
CA GLN A 84 -23.80 -12.02 15.62
C GLN A 84 -24.01 -12.95 16.80
N ILE A 85 -23.05 -13.83 17.08
CA ILE A 85 -23.07 -14.72 18.26
C ILE A 85 -23.22 -13.88 19.54
N ALA A 86 -22.43 -12.81 19.69
CA ALA A 86 -22.53 -11.93 20.85
C ALA A 86 -23.91 -11.26 20.98
N LYS A 87 -24.53 -10.84 19.87
CA LYS A 87 -25.89 -10.28 19.89
C LYS A 87 -26.92 -11.29 20.35
N ILE A 88 -26.89 -12.51 19.81
CA ILE A 88 -27.82 -13.58 20.17
C ILE A 88 -27.62 -13.99 21.64
N ALA A 89 -26.36 -14.16 22.05
CA ALA A 89 -26.04 -14.52 23.43
C ALA A 89 -26.50 -13.46 24.44
N ASN A 90 -26.36 -12.17 24.10
CA ASN A 90 -26.86 -11.07 24.92
C ASN A 90 -28.40 -11.03 24.98
N GLN A 91 -29.08 -11.35 23.88
CA GLN A 91 -30.55 -11.42 23.82
C GLN A 91 -31.08 -12.57 24.69
N ASN A 92 -30.43 -13.73 24.62
CA ASN A 92 -30.85 -14.93 25.34
C ASN A 92 -30.25 -15.01 26.76
N LYS A 93 -29.33 -14.10 27.12
CA LYS A 93 -28.51 -14.09 28.34
C LYS A 93 -27.74 -15.39 28.60
N GLN A 94 -27.52 -16.17 27.55
CA GLN A 94 -26.82 -17.46 27.60
C GLN A 94 -26.07 -17.67 26.28
N ILE A 95 -24.99 -18.44 26.34
CA ILE A 95 -24.26 -18.88 25.16
C ILE A 95 -24.43 -20.39 25.01
N ASP A 96 -24.80 -20.83 23.82
CA ASP A 96 -25.00 -22.25 23.55
C ASP A 96 -23.65 -22.93 23.25
N ASP A 97 -23.55 -24.22 23.56
CA ASP A 97 -22.31 -25.01 23.33
C ASP A 97 -21.86 -25.01 21.86
N ARG A 98 -22.82 -24.91 20.94
CA ARG A 98 -22.55 -24.78 19.50
C ARG A 98 -21.82 -23.48 19.18
N ASP A 99 -22.32 -22.36 19.72
CA ASP A 99 -21.73 -21.04 19.52
C ASP A 99 -20.36 -20.96 20.19
N LEU A 100 -20.22 -21.56 21.37
CA LEU A 100 -18.94 -21.65 22.09
C LEU A 100 -17.90 -22.45 21.28
N LYS A 101 -18.33 -23.52 20.59
CA LYS A 101 -17.47 -24.27 19.67
C LYS A 101 -17.02 -23.41 18.48
N GLU A 102 -17.93 -22.67 17.85
CA GLU A 102 -17.60 -21.78 16.73
C GLU A 102 -16.61 -20.68 17.16
N VAL A 103 -16.80 -20.08 18.34
CA VAL A 103 -15.86 -19.10 18.91
C VAL A 103 -14.45 -19.70 19.06
N ASN A 104 -14.36 -20.95 19.56
CA ASN A 104 -13.09 -21.65 19.71
C ASN A 104 -12.44 -22.00 18.35
N ASP A 105 -13.22 -22.30 17.33
CA ASP A 105 -12.73 -22.54 15.97
C ASP A 105 -12.18 -21.24 15.36
N PHE A 106 -12.90 -20.13 15.49
CA PHE A 106 -12.44 -18.81 15.06
C PHE A 106 -11.17 -18.36 15.79
N ARG A 107 -11.02 -18.68 17.08
CA ARG A 107 -9.78 -18.43 17.83
C ARG A 107 -8.60 -19.19 17.21
N ARG A 108 -8.78 -20.47 16.89
CA ARG A 108 -7.73 -21.29 16.26
C ARG A 108 -7.34 -20.75 14.88
N GLU A 109 -8.31 -20.34 14.08
CA GLU A 109 -8.06 -19.71 12.78
C GLU A 109 -7.31 -18.38 12.92
N SER A 110 -7.73 -17.51 13.84
CA SER A 110 -7.07 -16.23 14.09
C SER A 110 -5.60 -16.39 14.49
N ILE A 111 -5.27 -17.44 15.27
CA ILE A 111 -3.87 -17.78 15.60
C ILE A 111 -3.09 -18.17 14.34
N LYS A 112 -3.67 -18.97 13.44
CA LYS A 112 -3.03 -19.34 12.16
C LYS A 112 -2.75 -18.11 11.30
N VAL A 113 -3.74 -17.21 11.19
CA VAL A 113 -3.59 -15.96 10.43
C VAL A 113 -2.50 -15.07 11.03
N LYS A 114 -2.50 -14.87 12.36
CA LYS A 114 -1.44 -14.14 13.06
C LYS A 114 -0.05 -14.72 12.75
N ASN A 115 0.08 -16.05 12.85
CA ASN A 115 1.35 -16.74 12.56
C ASN A 115 1.80 -16.54 11.12
N TYR A 116 0.87 -16.52 10.15
CA TYR A 116 1.18 -16.20 8.76
C TYR A 116 1.75 -14.80 8.63
N PHE A 117 1.06 -13.77 9.14
CA PHE A 117 1.53 -12.39 9.07
C PHE A 117 2.88 -12.21 9.75
N CYS A 118 3.06 -12.76 10.96
CA CYS A 118 4.32 -12.66 11.70
C CYS A 118 5.51 -13.35 11.01
N LYS A 119 5.29 -14.41 10.22
CA LYS A 119 6.37 -15.19 9.59
C LYS A 119 6.63 -14.82 8.13
N LYS A 120 5.58 -14.45 7.38
CA LYS A 120 5.62 -14.32 5.91
C LYS A 120 5.46 -12.88 5.44
N VAL A 121 4.73 -12.05 6.18
CA VAL A 121 4.48 -10.65 5.80
C VAL A 121 5.41 -9.69 6.55
N ILE A 122 5.92 -10.10 7.72
CA ILE A 122 6.99 -9.39 8.45
C ILE A 122 8.34 -10.10 8.24
N PRO A 123 9.11 -9.72 7.20
CA PRO A 123 10.56 -9.89 7.23
C PRO A 123 11.35 -8.58 7.04
N ASN A 124 10.77 -7.38 7.23
CA ASN A 124 11.50 -6.13 6.92
C ASN A 124 11.73 -5.12 8.04
N PHE A 125 11.39 -5.41 9.30
CA PHE A 125 11.81 -4.53 10.40
C PHE A 125 13.23 -4.79 10.93
N LYS A 126 13.80 -5.99 10.71
CA LYS A 126 15.11 -6.37 11.29
C LYS A 126 16.28 -6.45 10.30
N ILE A 127 16.04 -6.40 8.99
CA ILE A 127 17.12 -6.49 7.98
C ILE A 127 18.00 -5.22 7.94
N ARG A 128 17.58 -4.09 8.55
CA ARG A 128 18.39 -2.87 8.66
C ARG A 128 19.25 -2.75 9.93
N SER A 129 19.33 -3.78 10.77
CA SER A 129 20.16 -3.74 11.99
C SER A 129 21.53 -4.43 11.87
N LYS A 130 21.86 -4.98 10.70
CA LYS A 130 23.19 -5.55 10.40
C LYS A 130 23.54 -5.31 8.93
N LYS A 131 24.00 -4.12 8.61
CA LYS A 131 25.01 -3.85 7.57
C LYS A 131 25.60 -2.48 7.83
#